data_AF-A0A0R1MK99-F1
#
_entry.id   AF-A0A0R1MK99-F1
#
_cell.length_a   1.000
_cell.length_b   1.000
_cell.length_c   1.000
_cell.angle_alpha   90.00
_cell.angle_beta   90.00
_cell.angle_gamma   90.00
#
_symmetry.space_group_name_H-M   'P 1'
#
loop_
_entity.id
_entity.type
_entity.pdbx_description
1 polymer ?
#
loop_
_entity_poly.entity_id
_entity_poly.type
_entity_poly.pdbx_seq_one_letter_code
_entity_poly.pdbx_strand_id
1 'polypeptide(L)'
;MNNKLFDKEKKTFYDRSKHIDRIINEETLNNEIRGVISKNGTIEETNTGNYLDRIANYLLESKDLPSGRKVEYGYYRSERDYRSNFTTGRNTVPISSEIIEQLNEISVNTNKHINKEFIKRLFNPQSLSEDDIRRFIINGCNYTQTDLEELRGAISWLWDVIINECTGREKEVIKMFDGDITVREIAEKSETTFQNIYKILKNICKKTKKWLNNPE
;
A
#
# COMPACT_ATOMS: atom_id res chain seq x y z
N MET A 1 -34.44 19.64 -11.51
CA MET A 1 -33.42 20.57 -12.02
C MET A 1 -32.86 20.02 -13.33
N ASN A 2 -32.80 20.86 -14.36
CA ASN A 2 -32.72 20.50 -15.79
C ASN A 2 -31.41 19.80 -16.22
N ASN A 3 -31.54 18.82 -17.11
CA ASN A 3 -30.54 17.87 -17.62
C ASN A 3 -29.47 18.44 -18.60
N LYS A 4 -29.07 19.72 -18.50
CA LYS A 4 -27.96 20.26 -19.33
C LYS A 4 -26.99 21.13 -18.55
N LEU A 5 -26.54 20.62 -17.41
CA LEU A 5 -25.61 21.33 -16.53
C LEU A 5 -24.16 21.31 -17.07
N PHE A 6 -23.84 20.40 -17.99
CA PHE A 6 -22.50 20.20 -18.55
C PHE A 6 -22.60 20.10 -20.07
N ASP A 7 -22.39 21.21 -20.77
CA ASP A 7 -22.39 21.26 -22.24
C ASP A 7 -21.03 20.85 -22.81
N LYS A 8 -20.90 19.57 -23.16
CA LYS A 8 -19.67 19.00 -23.74
C LYS A 8 -19.33 19.56 -25.13
N GLU A 9 -20.23 20.30 -25.79
CA GLU A 9 -19.91 20.98 -27.04
C GLU A 9 -18.99 22.19 -26.84
N LYS A 10 -18.93 22.74 -25.61
CA LYS A 10 -17.96 23.78 -25.25
C LYS A 10 -16.57 23.15 -25.13
N LYS A 11 -15.61 23.65 -25.90
CA LYS A 11 -14.26 23.05 -26.00
C LYS A 11 -13.18 23.76 -25.20
N THR A 12 -13.35 25.07 -24.94
CA THR A 12 -12.36 25.90 -24.26
C THR A 12 -12.70 26.14 -22.81
N PHE A 13 -11.70 26.30 -21.94
CA PHE A 13 -11.89 26.66 -20.54
C PHE A 13 -12.74 27.92 -20.39
N TYR A 14 -12.46 28.96 -21.17
CA TYR A 14 -13.19 30.22 -21.14
C TYR A 14 -14.70 30.05 -21.38
N ASP A 15 -15.08 29.34 -22.45
CA ASP A 15 -16.49 29.06 -22.76
C ASP A 15 -17.18 28.22 -21.69
N ARG A 16 -16.45 27.27 -21.10
CA ARG A 16 -16.97 26.43 -20.01
C ARG A 16 -17.17 27.24 -18.73
N SER A 17 -16.22 28.10 -18.35
CA SER A 17 -16.36 29.00 -17.21
C SER A 17 -17.54 29.94 -17.37
N LYS A 18 -17.68 30.60 -18.52
CA LYS A 18 -18.86 31.44 -18.81
C LYS A 18 -20.18 30.69 -18.76
N HIS A 19 -20.19 29.42 -19.15
CA HIS A 19 -21.38 28.58 -19.07
C HIS A 19 -21.74 28.27 -17.60
N ILE A 20 -20.73 27.97 -16.79
CA ILE A 20 -20.87 27.74 -15.36
C ILE A 20 -21.37 29.00 -14.64
N ASP A 21 -20.77 30.16 -14.89
CA ASP A 21 -21.15 31.44 -14.27
C ASP A 21 -22.62 31.81 -14.56
N ARG A 22 -23.16 31.38 -15.71
CA ARG A 22 -24.56 31.62 -16.09
C ARG A 22 -25.55 30.67 -15.42
N ILE A 23 -25.10 29.51 -14.98
CA ILE A 23 -25.97 28.43 -14.47
C ILE A 23 -25.89 28.32 -12.96
N ILE A 24 -24.75 28.65 -12.36
CA ILE A 24 -24.58 28.62 -10.92
C ILE A 24 -25.30 29.81 -10.28
N ASN A 25 -26.11 29.49 -9.28
CA ASN A 25 -26.61 30.47 -8.32
C ASN A 25 -25.62 30.54 -7.15
N GLU A 26 -24.70 31.49 -7.20
CA GLU A 26 -23.63 31.64 -6.20
C GLU A 26 -24.18 31.87 -4.79
N GLU A 27 -25.28 32.61 -4.65
CA GLU A 27 -25.89 32.91 -3.36
C GLU A 27 -26.42 31.63 -2.68
N THR A 28 -27.12 30.79 -3.44
CA THR A 28 -27.61 29.50 -2.95
C THR A 28 -26.46 28.59 -2.53
N LEU A 29 -25.42 28.52 -3.36
CA LEU A 29 -24.28 27.66 -3.13
C LEU A 29 -23.45 28.11 -1.92
N ASN A 30 -23.27 29.43 -1.74
CA ASN A 30 -22.64 30.01 -0.57
C ASN A 30 -23.44 29.78 0.71
N ASN A 31 -24.77 29.84 0.66
CA ASN A 31 -25.62 29.56 1.81
C ASN A 31 -25.55 28.08 2.22
N GLU A 32 -25.53 27.16 1.26
CA GLU A 32 -25.32 25.73 1.53
C GLU A 32 -23.96 25.47 2.18
N ILE A 33 -22.88 26.05 1.62
CA ILE A 33 -21.53 25.92 2.17
C ILE A 33 -21.44 26.46 3.60
N ARG A 34 -21.98 27.66 3.86
CA ARG A 34 -22.01 28.25 5.21
C ARG A 34 -22.85 27.41 6.18
N GLY A 35 -23.93 26.80 5.71
CA GLY A 35 -24.76 25.90 6.50
C GLY A 35 -24.05 24.60 6.90
N VAL A 36 -23.12 24.11 6.07
CA VAL A 36 -22.29 22.93 6.38
C VAL A 36 -21.17 23.31 7.35
N ILE A 37 -20.47 24.42 7.10
CA ILE A 37 -19.38 24.91 7.95
C ILE A 37 -19.88 25.25 9.35
N SER A 38 -21.04 25.91 9.47
CA SER A 38 -21.62 26.28 10.78
C SER A 38 -22.00 25.07 11.65
N LYS A 39 -22.10 23.88 11.05
CA LYS A 39 -22.36 22.60 11.74
C LYS A 39 -21.09 21.77 11.97
N ASN A 40 -19.90 22.36 11.79
CA ASN A 40 -18.61 21.66 11.81
C ASN A 40 -18.52 20.48 10.83
N GLY A 41 -19.33 20.50 9.76
CA GLY A 41 -19.30 19.49 8.71
C GLY A 41 -18.26 19.78 7.64
N THR A 42 -17.83 18.75 6.93
CA THR A 42 -16.99 18.88 5.73
C THR A 42 -17.86 18.92 4.48
N ILE A 43 -17.56 19.85 3.56
CA ILE A 43 -18.32 20.00 2.31
C ILE A 43 -18.13 18.78 1.40
N GLU A 44 -16.97 18.12 1.52
CA GLU A 44 -16.56 16.96 0.73
C GLU A 44 -17.60 15.84 0.75
N GLU A 45 -18.30 15.62 1.87
CA GLU A 45 -19.27 14.53 1.99
C GLU A 45 -20.68 14.88 1.50
N THR A 46 -20.92 16.14 1.14
CA THR A 46 -22.26 16.66 0.83
C THR A 46 -22.61 16.62 -0.67
N ASN A 47 -23.90 16.76 -0.98
CA ASN A 47 -24.36 16.93 -2.36
C ASN A 47 -23.75 18.18 -3.03
N THR A 48 -23.54 19.26 -2.27
CA THR A 48 -22.88 20.48 -2.71
C THR A 48 -21.40 20.23 -3.05
N GLY A 49 -20.68 19.43 -2.26
CA GLY A 49 -19.31 19.00 -2.58
C GLY A 49 -19.23 18.17 -3.85
N ASN A 50 -20.12 17.18 -4.01
CA ASN A 50 -20.23 16.39 -5.24
C ASN A 50 -20.53 17.25 -6.48
N TYR A 51 -21.34 18.29 -6.30
CA TYR A 51 -21.66 19.22 -7.36
C TYR A 51 -20.45 20.07 -7.78
N LEU A 52 -19.69 20.58 -6.81
CA LEU A 52 -18.45 21.33 -7.03
C LEU A 52 -17.36 20.48 -7.72
N ASP A 53 -17.20 19.22 -7.31
CA ASP A 53 -16.27 18.29 -7.97
C ASP A 53 -16.61 18.07 -9.44
N ARG A 54 -17.90 18.02 -9.78
CA ARG A 54 -18.34 17.87 -11.18
C ARG A 54 -18.08 19.13 -12.00
N ILE A 55 -18.22 20.31 -11.40
CA ILE A 55 -17.88 21.60 -12.04
C ILE A 55 -16.37 21.66 -12.31
N ALA A 56 -15.54 21.32 -11.30
CA ALA A 56 -14.10 21.29 -11.44
C ALA A 56 -13.66 20.33 -12.57
N ASN A 57 -14.23 19.13 -12.62
CA ASN A 57 -13.95 18.16 -13.69
C ASN A 57 -14.39 18.66 -15.08
N TYR A 58 -15.57 19.27 -15.17
CA TYR A 58 -16.05 19.87 -16.42
C TYR A 58 -15.09 20.96 -16.94
N LEU A 59 -14.52 21.77 -16.06
CA LEU A 59 -13.51 22.77 -16.45
C LEU A 59 -12.19 22.12 -16.87
N LEU A 60 -11.74 21.09 -16.15
CA LEU A 60 -10.49 20.38 -16.43
C LEU A 60 -10.51 19.55 -17.72
N GLU A 61 -11.69 19.09 -18.17
CA GLU A 61 -11.88 18.41 -19.45
C GLU A 61 -11.76 19.37 -20.67
N SER A 62 -11.43 20.65 -20.49
CA SER A 62 -11.27 21.61 -21.58
C SER A 62 -10.06 21.26 -22.45
N LYS A 63 -10.21 21.34 -23.77
CA LYS A 63 -9.17 20.89 -24.71
C LYS A 63 -7.91 21.75 -24.65
N ASP A 64 -8.11 23.06 -24.47
CA ASP A 64 -7.10 24.12 -24.45
C ASP A 64 -6.39 24.28 -23.09
N LEU A 65 -6.78 23.54 -22.05
CA LEU A 65 -6.11 23.59 -20.75
C LEU A 65 -5.05 22.48 -20.65
N PRO A 66 -3.74 22.78 -20.63
CA PRO A 66 -2.72 21.78 -20.36
C PRO A 66 -2.70 21.49 -18.85
N SER A 67 -3.42 20.45 -18.42
CA SER A 67 -3.47 20.03 -17.01
C SER A 67 -3.02 18.57 -16.88
N GLY A 68 -2.06 18.31 -16.00
CA GLY A 68 -1.69 16.95 -15.58
C GLY A 68 -2.80 16.22 -14.80
N ARG A 69 -3.87 16.95 -14.45
CA ARG A 69 -5.11 16.42 -13.86
C ARG A 69 -6.23 16.18 -14.90
N LYS A 70 -5.96 16.34 -16.20
CA LYS A 70 -6.90 15.87 -17.24
C LYS A 70 -7.19 14.40 -16.99
N VAL A 71 -8.47 14.01 -17.02
CA VAL A 71 -8.92 12.62 -16.76
C VAL A 71 -8.23 11.63 -17.71
N GLU A 72 -7.76 12.06 -18.88
CA GLU A 72 -6.93 11.26 -19.80
C GLU A 72 -5.57 10.84 -19.23
N TYR A 73 -5.03 11.57 -18.25
CA TYR A 73 -3.75 11.30 -17.57
C TYR A 73 -3.91 11.02 -16.07
N GLY A 74 -5.13 11.01 -15.55
CA GLY A 74 -5.43 10.65 -14.16
C GLY A 74 -5.85 9.19 -14.08
N TYR A 75 -5.21 8.39 -13.21
CA TYR A 75 -5.68 7.03 -12.91
C TYR A 75 -7.08 7.01 -12.27
N TYR A 76 -7.54 8.15 -11.73
CA TYR A 76 -8.78 8.29 -10.96
C TYR A 76 -9.53 9.57 -11.34
N ARG A 77 -10.86 9.57 -11.20
CA ARG A 77 -11.74 10.67 -11.62
C ARG A 77 -11.71 11.89 -10.68
N SER A 78 -11.42 11.65 -9.41
CA SER A 78 -11.18 12.67 -8.37
C SER A 78 -10.46 12.02 -7.20
N GLU A 79 -9.96 12.80 -6.25
CA GLU A 79 -9.39 12.24 -5.02
C GLU A 79 -10.43 11.47 -4.20
N ARG A 80 -11.69 11.91 -4.22
CA ARG A 80 -12.79 11.16 -3.62
C ARG A 80 -13.02 9.82 -4.30
N ASP A 81 -13.03 9.79 -5.64
CA ASP A 81 -13.14 8.54 -6.41
C ASP A 81 -12.00 7.59 -6.07
N TYR A 82 -10.77 8.10 -6.00
CA TYR A 82 -9.60 7.36 -5.53
C TYR A 82 -9.81 6.77 -4.13
N ARG A 83 -10.22 7.60 -3.16
CA ARG A 83 -10.41 7.19 -1.76
C ARG A 83 -11.60 6.28 -1.51
N SER A 84 -12.67 6.40 -2.27
CA SER A 84 -13.90 5.63 -2.04
C SER A 84 -13.92 4.33 -2.84
N ASN A 85 -13.48 4.35 -4.10
CA ASN A 85 -13.67 3.21 -5.00
C ASN A 85 -12.45 2.29 -5.08
N PHE A 86 -11.24 2.77 -4.76
CA PHE A 86 -10.01 1.98 -4.91
C PHE A 86 -9.43 1.54 -3.58
N THR A 87 -8.99 0.29 -3.51
CA THR A 87 -8.40 -0.32 -2.29
C THR A 87 -7.17 0.44 -1.81
N THR A 88 -6.33 0.91 -2.74
CA THR A 88 -5.15 1.72 -2.41
C THR A 88 -5.56 3.03 -1.73
N GLY A 89 -6.52 3.78 -2.31
CA GLY A 89 -6.99 5.04 -1.75
C GLY A 89 -7.72 4.89 -0.42
N ARG A 90 -8.50 3.81 -0.23
CA ARG A 90 -9.15 3.49 1.06
C ARG A 90 -8.16 3.21 2.18
N ASN A 91 -7.00 2.63 1.84
CA ASN A 91 -6.01 2.17 2.81
C ASN A 91 -4.83 3.14 2.98
N THR A 92 -4.70 4.17 2.13
CA THR A 92 -3.73 5.26 2.31
C THR A 92 -4.35 6.43 3.06
N VAL A 93 -3.78 6.77 4.22
CA VAL A 93 -4.13 7.97 4.98
C VAL A 93 -3.36 9.16 4.40
N PRO A 94 -3.98 10.34 4.18
CA PRO A 94 -3.25 11.56 3.85
C PRO A 94 -2.28 11.86 4.98
N ILE A 95 -1.00 11.80 4.67
CA ILE A 95 0.05 12.09 5.64
C ILE A 95 0.02 13.60 5.88
N SER A 96 -0.40 14.04 7.06
CA SER A 96 -0.33 15.44 7.46
C SER A 96 1.13 15.88 7.61
N SER A 97 1.41 17.17 7.51
CA SER A 97 2.75 17.75 7.71
C SER A 97 3.37 17.29 9.04
N GLU A 98 2.57 17.16 10.09
CA GLU A 98 2.99 16.63 11.41
C GLU A 98 3.38 15.15 11.34
N ILE A 99 2.68 14.32 10.56
CA ILE A 99 3.08 12.92 10.38
C ILE A 99 4.34 12.84 9.51
N ILE A 100 4.52 13.73 8.53
CA ILE A 100 5.78 13.84 7.76
C ILE A 100 6.93 14.22 8.69
N GLU A 101 6.74 15.19 9.58
CA GLU A 101 7.73 15.57 10.59
C GLU A 101 8.01 14.42 11.56
N GLN A 102 7.00 13.72 12.05
CA GLN A 102 7.18 12.52 12.90
C GLN A 102 7.90 11.40 12.16
N LEU A 103 7.58 11.14 10.90
CA LEU A 103 8.26 10.15 10.05
C LEU A 103 9.71 10.56 9.77
N ASN A 104 9.96 11.86 9.58
CA ASN A 104 11.29 12.42 9.42
C ASN A 104 12.09 12.34 10.74
N GLU A 105 11.50 12.63 11.90
CA GLU A 105 12.12 12.43 13.21
C GLU A 105 12.41 10.96 13.53
N ILE A 106 11.55 10.04 13.07
CA ILE A 106 11.81 8.59 13.11
C ILE A 106 12.98 8.24 12.18
N SER A 107 13.06 8.84 10.99
CA SER A 107 14.14 8.61 10.03
C SER A 107 15.49 9.19 10.49
N VAL A 108 15.50 10.32 11.20
CA VAL A 108 16.73 10.96 11.72
C VAL A 108 17.27 10.24 12.97
N ASN A 109 16.44 9.41 13.62
CA ASN A 109 16.83 8.53 14.71
C ASN A 109 17.32 7.13 14.27
N THR A 110 17.62 6.91 12.98
CA THR A 110 18.11 5.62 12.47
C THR A 110 19.49 5.20 12.95
N ASN A 111 20.18 6.02 13.77
CA ASN A 111 21.33 5.58 14.57
C ASN A 111 20.94 4.88 15.89
N LYS A 112 19.66 4.59 16.13
CA LYS A 112 19.23 3.84 17.32
C LYS A 112 19.51 2.36 17.13
N HIS A 113 20.51 1.88 17.88
CA HIS A 113 20.70 0.48 18.24
C HIS A 113 19.37 -0.28 18.23
N ILE A 114 19.24 -1.28 17.36
CA ILE A 114 18.10 -2.21 17.38
C ILE A 114 18.06 -2.81 18.80
N ASN A 115 17.00 -2.50 19.56
CA ASN A 115 16.88 -2.95 20.94
C ASN A 115 16.81 -4.49 20.98
N LYS A 116 17.57 -5.12 21.88
CA LYS A 116 17.52 -6.57 22.15
C LYS A 116 16.10 -7.10 22.36
N GLU A 117 15.28 -6.35 23.08
CA GLU A 117 13.88 -6.72 23.32
C GLU A 117 13.06 -6.75 22.03
N PHE A 118 13.37 -5.85 21.09
CA PHE A 118 12.73 -5.82 19.78
C PHE A 118 13.09 -7.07 18.96
N ILE A 119 14.37 -7.48 18.97
CA ILE A 119 14.81 -8.72 18.30
C ILE A 119 14.14 -9.94 18.94
N LYS A 120 14.13 -10.02 20.28
CA LYS A 120 13.44 -11.10 21.00
C LYS A 120 11.96 -11.18 20.65
N ARG A 121 11.30 -10.03 20.48
CA ARG A 121 9.90 -9.98 20.06
C ARG A 121 9.70 -10.43 18.62
N LEU A 122 10.59 -10.04 17.70
CA LEU A 122 10.53 -10.44 16.29
C LEU A 122 10.70 -11.95 16.11
N PHE A 123 11.64 -12.55 16.84
CA PHE A 123 11.98 -13.97 16.73
C PHE A 123 11.35 -14.84 17.81
N ASN A 124 10.30 -14.37 18.48
CA ASN A 124 9.60 -15.15 19.49
C ASN A 124 8.89 -16.36 18.84
N PRO A 125 9.25 -17.61 19.19
CA PRO A 125 8.70 -18.84 18.60
C PRO A 125 7.16 -18.89 18.61
N GLN A 126 6.56 -18.37 19.68
CA GLN A 126 5.11 -18.43 19.89
C GLN A 126 4.37 -17.45 18.97
N SER A 127 4.95 -16.29 18.66
CA SER A 127 4.31 -15.26 17.81
C SER A 127 4.58 -15.42 16.32
N LEU A 128 5.65 -16.11 15.91
CA LEU A 128 5.97 -16.30 14.50
C LEU A 128 4.86 -17.08 13.77
N SER A 129 4.25 -16.50 12.73
CA SER A 129 3.24 -17.16 11.91
C SER A 129 3.86 -17.94 10.74
N GLU A 130 3.08 -18.83 10.11
CA GLU A 130 3.51 -19.50 8.87
C GLU A 130 3.84 -18.50 7.74
N ASP A 131 3.20 -17.33 7.72
CA ASP A 131 3.46 -16.30 6.71
C ASP A 131 4.79 -15.57 6.99
N ASP A 132 5.10 -15.30 8.26
CA ASP A 132 6.38 -14.71 8.66
C ASP A 132 7.55 -15.62 8.27
N ILE A 133 7.42 -16.92 8.55
CA ILE A 133 8.42 -17.94 8.17
C ILE A 133 8.57 -18.00 6.65
N ARG A 134 7.45 -17.96 5.90
CA ARG A 134 7.48 -17.96 4.44
C ARG A 134 8.20 -16.74 3.88
N ARG A 135 7.90 -15.55 4.38
CA ARG A 135 8.55 -14.30 3.97
C ARG A 135 10.03 -14.33 4.31
N PHE A 136 10.40 -14.85 5.47
CA PHE A 136 11.79 -15.04 5.88
C PHE A 136 12.57 -15.90 4.86
N ILE A 137 12.00 -17.03 4.44
CA ILE A 137 12.59 -17.91 3.41
C ILE A 137 12.68 -17.18 2.06
N ILE A 138 11.59 -16.56 1.60
CA ILE A 138 11.56 -15.91 0.27
C ILE A 138 12.56 -14.76 0.18
N ASN A 139 12.77 -14.02 1.26
CA ASN A 139 13.75 -12.94 1.34
C ASN A 139 15.21 -13.45 1.44
N GLY A 140 15.45 -14.75 1.24
CA GLY A 140 16.78 -15.35 1.10
C GLY A 140 17.64 -15.33 2.36
N CYS A 141 17.06 -15.02 3.52
CA CYS A 141 17.75 -15.00 4.81
C CYS A 141 19.10 -14.25 4.73
N ASN A 142 19.09 -13.00 4.28
CA ASN A 142 20.31 -12.23 4.00
C ASN A 142 21.09 -11.85 5.28
N TYR A 143 21.66 -12.84 5.97
CA TYR A 143 22.33 -12.73 7.27
C TYR A 143 23.68 -11.99 7.19
N THR A 144 24.21 -11.78 5.98
CA THR A 144 25.51 -11.15 5.73
C THR A 144 25.46 -9.62 5.74
N GLN A 145 24.27 -9.02 5.68
CA GLN A 145 24.10 -7.56 5.52
C GLN A 145 23.93 -6.79 6.84
N THR A 146 24.03 -7.44 8.00
CA THR A 146 23.92 -6.75 9.30
C THR A 146 25.17 -6.91 10.15
N ASP A 147 25.65 -5.79 10.68
CA ASP A 147 26.75 -5.73 11.66
C ASP A 147 26.30 -6.03 13.09
N LEU A 148 24.99 -6.17 13.33
CA LEU A 148 24.45 -6.43 14.65
C LEU A 148 24.47 -7.94 14.97
N GLU A 149 25.41 -8.35 15.83
CA GLU A 149 25.65 -9.75 16.18
C GLU A 149 24.40 -10.50 16.68
N GLU A 150 23.56 -9.82 17.47
CA GLU A 150 22.35 -10.43 18.03
C GLU A 150 21.26 -10.68 17.00
N LEU A 151 21.13 -9.78 16.02
CA LEU A 151 20.21 -9.95 14.90
C LEU A 151 20.71 -11.06 13.99
N ARG A 152 22.02 -11.08 13.71
CA ARG A 152 22.66 -12.17 12.97
C ARG A 152 22.44 -13.52 13.65
N GLY A 153 22.61 -13.59 14.97
CA GLY A 153 22.35 -14.79 15.76
C GLY A 153 20.90 -15.25 15.70
N ALA A 154 19.93 -14.33 15.81
CA ALA A 154 18.51 -14.65 15.70
C ALA A 154 18.11 -15.15 14.30
N ILE A 155 18.66 -14.53 13.24
CA ILE A 155 18.48 -14.97 11.86
C ILE A 155 19.07 -16.37 11.66
N SER A 156 20.30 -16.61 12.15
CA SER A 156 20.96 -17.92 12.06
C SER A 156 20.15 -18.99 12.78
N TRP A 157 19.69 -18.72 14.00
CA TRP A 157 18.87 -19.65 14.77
C TRP A 157 17.60 -20.04 14.00
N LEU A 158 16.84 -19.07 13.49
CA LEU A 158 15.60 -19.39 12.76
C LEU A 158 15.89 -20.17 11.48
N TRP A 159 16.97 -19.83 10.78
CA TRP A 159 17.40 -20.57 9.59
C TRP A 159 17.79 -22.01 9.91
N ASP A 160 18.53 -22.25 10.98
CA ASP A 160 18.92 -23.59 11.43
C ASP A 160 17.70 -24.44 11.77
N VAL A 161 16.73 -23.86 12.47
CA VAL A 161 15.44 -24.52 12.76
C VAL A 161 14.73 -24.90 11.46
N ILE A 162 14.61 -23.97 10.49
CA ILE A 162 13.97 -24.24 9.20
C ILE A 162 14.69 -25.36 8.45
N ILE A 163 16.02 -25.31 8.37
CA ILE A 163 16.84 -26.27 7.64
C ILE A 163 16.76 -27.66 8.27
N ASN A 164 16.74 -27.77 9.60
CA ASN A 164 16.64 -29.06 10.29
C ASN A 164 15.32 -29.77 10.01
N GLU A 165 14.23 -29.01 9.82
CA GLU A 165 12.90 -29.55 9.48
C GLU A 165 12.74 -29.89 7.98
N CYS A 166 13.72 -29.55 7.14
CA CYS A 166 13.68 -29.79 5.70
C CYS A 166 14.28 -31.15 5.31
N THR A 167 13.62 -31.83 4.38
CA THR A 167 14.19 -32.94 3.60
C THR A 167 15.25 -32.45 2.61
N GLY A 168 16.03 -33.35 2.00
CA GLY A 168 17.06 -32.99 1.02
C GLY A 168 16.52 -32.11 -0.13
N ARG A 169 15.39 -32.52 -0.72
CA ARG A 169 14.75 -31.75 -1.81
C ARG A 169 14.23 -30.39 -1.34
N GLU A 170 13.66 -30.32 -0.14
CA GLU A 170 13.19 -29.06 0.44
C GLU A 170 14.35 -28.10 0.69
N LYS A 171 15.49 -28.59 1.19
CA LYS A 171 16.72 -27.81 1.38
C LYS A 171 17.23 -27.22 0.08
N GLU A 172 17.23 -27.99 -1.00
CA GLU A 172 17.63 -27.50 -2.33
C GLU A 172 16.76 -26.35 -2.79
N VAL A 173 15.43 -26.45 -2.63
CA VAL A 173 14.50 -25.38 -3.02
C VAL A 173 14.72 -24.12 -2.18
N ILE A 174 14.78 -24.23 -0.86
CA ILE A 174 14.87 -23.03 -0.01
C ILE A 174 16.20 -22.30 -0.13
N LYS A 175 17.29 -23.01 -0.44
CA LYS A 175 18.61 -22.41 -0.69
C LYS A 175 18.67 -21.62 -2.01
N MET A 176 17.69 -21.79 -2.90
CA MET A 176 17.63 -21.00 -4.13
C MET A 176 17.10 -19.58 -3.88
N PHE A 177 16.37 -19.34 -2.80
CA PHE A 177 15.90 -17.98 -2.48
C PHE A 177 17.06 -17.11 -2.01
N ASP A 178 17.20 -15.95 -2.63
CA ASP A 178 18.19 -14.91 -2.31
C ASP A 178 17.56 -13.55 -2.01
N GLY A 179 16.22 -13.46 -2.08
CA GLY A 179 15.43 -12.23 -1.91
C GLY A 179 15.07 -11.53 -3.23
N ASP A 180 15.74 -11.87 -4.33
CA ASP A 180 15.50 -11.28 -5.64
C ASP A 180 14.81 -12.25 -6.60
N ILE A 181 15.13 -13.55 -6.49
CA ILE A 181 14.54 -14.57 -7.34
C ILE A 181 13.07 -14.83 -7.00
N THR A 182 12.24 -14.90 -8.03
CA THR A 182 10.82 -15.22 -7.88
C THR A 182 10.58 -16.72 -7.73
N VAL A 183 9.45 -17.06 -7.11
CA VAL A 183 9.01 -18.46 -7.00
C VAL A 183 8.84 -19.14 -8.37
N ARG A 184 8.53 -18.37 -9.42
CA ARG A 184 8.41 -18.90 -10.79
C ARG A 184 9.78 -19.29 -11.35
N GLU A 185 10.78 -18.42 -11.21
CA GLU A 185 12.14 -18.71 -11.65
C GLU A 185 12.75 -19.89 -10.88
N ILE A 186 12.45 -20.01 -9.58
CA ILE A 186 12.83 -21.20 -8.81
C ILE A 186 12.16 -22.44 -9.37
N ALA A 187 10.86 -22.40 -9.68
CA ALA A 187 10.14 -23.53 -10.24
C ALA A 187 10.75 -24.00 -11.56
N GLU A 188 11.11 -23.06 -12.44
CA GLU A 188 11.84 -23.33 -13.69
C GLU A 188 13.22 -23.96 -13.43
N LYS A 189 14.04 -23.37 -12.56
CA LYS A 189 15.37 -23.92 -12.19
C LYS A 189 15.30 -25.30 -11.52
N SER A 190 14.21 -25.56 -10.80
CA SER A 190 13.94 -26.81 -10.10
C SER A 190 13.21 -27.85 -10.95
N GLU A 191 12.97 -27.57 -12.24
CA GLU A 191 12.25 -28.43 -13.18
C GLU A 191 10.89 -28.93 -12.63
N THR A 192 10.14 -28.02 -11.99
CA THR A 192 8.88 -28.35 -11.33
C THR A 192 7.84 -27.26 -11.55
N THR A 193 6.59 -27.54 -11.18
CA THR A 193 5.52 -26.54 -11.25
C THR A 193 5.59 -25.53 -10.12
N PHE A 194 5.13 -24.31 -10.39
CA PHE A 194 4.94 -23.24 -9.41
C PHE A 194 4.11 -23.69 -8.20
N GLN A 195 3.04 -24.44 -8.43
CA GLN A 195 2.18 -24.97 -7.37
C GLN A 195 2.94 -25.93 -6.45
N ASN A 196 3.87 -26.72 -7.00
CA ASN A 196 4.68 -27.63 -6.20
C ASN A 196 5.66 -26.88 -5.29
N ILE A 197 6.29 -25.79 -5.77
CA ILE A 197 7.14 -24.94 -4.92
C ILE A 197 6.32 -24.32 -3.77
N TYR A 198 5.11 -23.82 -4.05
CA TYR A 198 4.23 -23.31 -2.99
C TYR A 198 3.82 -24.39 -1.99
N LYS A 199 3.57 -25.61 -2.46
CA LYS A 199 3.27 -26.75 -1.58
C LYS A 199 4.46 -27.10 -0.69
N ILE A 200 5.67 -27.09 -1.24
CA ILE A 200 6.92 -27.28 -0.50
C ILE A 200 7.06 -26.21 0.59
N LEU A 201 6.97 -24.92 0.22
CA LEU A 201 7.05 -23.81 1.18
C LEU A 201 6.02 -23.94 2.31
N LYS A 202 4.76 -24.25 1.95
CA LYS A 202 3.68 -24.44 2.93
C LYS A 202 3.98 -25.59 3.90
N ASN A 203 4.52 -26.71 3.41
CA ASN A 203 4.88 -27.84 4.24
C ASN A 203 6.01 -27.51 5.20
N ILE A 204 7.05 -26.82 4.72
CA ILE A 204 8.18 -26.37 5.56
C ILE A 204 7.67 -25.46 6.67
N CYS A 205 6.88 -24.43 6.33
CA CYS A 205 6.33 -23.48 7.31
C CYS A 205 5.53 -24.20 8.40
N LYS A 206 4.74 -25.21 8.04
CA LYS A 206 3.97 -26.02 9.00
C LYS A 206 4.86 -26.84 9.93
N LYS A 207 5.88 -27.52 9.41
CA LYS A 207 6.81 -28.31 10.22
C LYS A 207 7.57 -27.39 11.19
N THR A 208 8.15 -26.31 10.67
CA THR A 208 8.84 -25.29 11.46
C THR A 208 7.93 -24.73 12.55
N LYS A 209 6.68 -24.35 12.23
CA LYS A 209 5.76 -23.83 13.24
C LYS A 209 5.40 -24.86 14.31
N LYS A 210 5.22 -26.13 13.92
CA LYS A 210 4.97 -27.22 14.86
C LYS A 210 6.14 -27.39 15.83
N TRP A 211 7.37 -27.37 15.31
CA TRP A 211 8.60 -27.43 16.11
C TRP A 211 8.74 -26.22 17.03
N LEU A 212 8.52 -24.99 16.54
CA LEU A 212 8.59 -23.77 17.35
C LEU A 212 7.61 -23.77 18.53
N ASN A 213 6.45 -24.41 18.35
CA ASN A 213 5.45 -24.54 19.41
C ASN A 213 5.78 -25.68 20.40
N ASN A 214 6.53 -26.69 19.98
CA ASN A 214 6.90 -27.86 20.79
C ASN A 214 8.35 -28.29 20.46
N PRO A 215 9.36 -27.53 20.94
CA PRO A 215 10.75 -27.91 20.74
C PRO A 215 11.05 -29.18 21.54
N GLU A 216 11.60 -30.20 20.88
CA GLU A 216 12.06 -31.45 21.51
C GLU A 216 13.32 -31.25 22.37
#